data_AF-A0A2A4TBT4-F1
#
_entry.id   AF-A0A2A4TBT4-F1
#
_cell.length_a   1.000
_cell.length_b   1.000
_cell.length_c   1.000
_cell.angle_alpha   90.00
_cell.angle_beta   90.00
_cell.angle_gamma   90.00
#
_symmetry.space_group_name_H-M   'P 1'
#
loop_
_entity.id
_entity.type
_entity.pdbx_description
1 polymer ?
#
loop_
_entity_poly.entity_id
_entity_poly.type
_entity_poly.pdbx_seq_one_letter_code
_entity_poly.pdbx_strand_id
1 'polypeptide(L)'
;MTMGNEITTISTVKNRDEISFEAIKKLKDFTLDDDIDESTLIESIEIMTLREPIEKRFGLFIMNDVWEDLKTVGDIVNTIEKIMVNQNRIVA
;
A
#
# COMPACT_ATOMS: atom_id res chain seq x y z
N MET A 1 3.51 4.20 32.38
CA MET A 1 3.31 3.11 31.39
C MET A 1 1.81 3.07 31.17
N THR A 2 1.27 3.59 30.09
CA THR A 2 1.39 3.08 28.72
C THR A 2 1.46 4.25 27.75
N MET A 3 2.45 4.26 26.86
CA MET A 3 2.41 5.08 25.65
C MET A 3 1.21 4.58 24.84
N GLY A 4 0.16 5.39 24.73
CA GLY A 4 -0.83 5.17 23.69
C GLY A 4 -0.10 5.27 22.38
N ASN A 5 -0.01 4.17 21.64
CA ASN A 5 0.41 4.20 20.25
C ASN A 5 -0.58 5.12 19.54
N GLU A 6 -0.25 6.41 19.44
CA GLU A 6 -0.83 7.29 18.45
C GLU A 6 -0.57 6.61 17.12
N ILE A 7 -1.60 5.95 16.58
CA ILE A 7 -1.60 5.47 15.22
C ILE A 7 -1.53 6.73 14.38
N THR A 8 -0.29 7.12 14.08
CA THR A 8 0.00 8.25 13.23
C THR A 8 -0.51 7.84 11.85
N THR A 9 -1.76 8.22 11.56
CA THR A 9 -2.33 8.16 10.22
C THR A 9 -1.65 9.27 9.44
N ILE A 10 -0.37 9.08 9.17
CA ILE A 10 0.36 9.76 8.12
C ILE A 10 -0.15 9.00 6.88
N SER A 11 -0.80 9.53 5.85
CA SER A 11 -0.44 10.70 5.07
C SER A 11 -1.66 11.27 4.34
N THR A 12 -1.60 12.59 4.15
CA THR A 12 -2.28 13.34 3.09
C THR A 12 -1.74 12.92 1.72
N VAL A 13 -2.16 11.75 1.23
CA VAL A 13 -1.84 11.31 -0.13
C VAL A 13 -2.73 12.06 -1.11
N LYS A 14 -2.14 12.84 -2.01
CA LYS A 14 -2.87 13.78 -2.89
C LYS A 14 -3.15 13.22 -4.28
N ASN A 15 -2.35 12.28 -4.77
CA ASN A 15 -2.43 11.75 -6.14
C ASN A 15 -1.82 10.34 -6.27
N ARG A 16 -1.92 9.76 -7.48
CA ARG A 16 -1.39 8.44 -7.81
C ARG A 16 0.12 8.32 -7.61
N ASP A 17 0.90 9.32 -8.03
CA ASP A 17 2.37 9.28 -7.92
C ASP A 17 2.81 9.14 -6.46
N GLU A 18 2.11 9.82 -5.55
CA GLU A 18 2.36 9.69 -4.11
C GLU A 18 1.93 8.32 -3.57
N ILE A 19 0.85 7.71 -4.09
CA ILE A 19 0.50 6.31 -3.77
C ILE A 19 1.61 5.37 -4.22
N SER A 20 2.06 5.51 -5.47
CA SER A 20 3.10 4.67 -6.06
C SER A 20 4.39 4.75 -5.25
N PHE A 21 4.86 5.96 -4.97
CA PHE A 21 6.04 6.20 -4.14
C PHE A 21 5.92 5.54 -2.76
N GLU A 22 4.80 5.71 -2.08
CA GLU A 22 4.60 5.17 -0.72
C GLU A 22 4.46 3.65 -0.69
N ALA A 23 3.75 3.06 -1.65
CA ALA A 23 3.62 1.61 -1.78
C ALA A 23 4.98 0.97 -2.09
N ILE A 24 5.70 1.50 -3.10
CA ILE A 24 7.04 1.02 -3.48
C ILE A 24 8.00 1.16 -2.31
N LYS A 25 8.03 2.32 -1.64
CA LYS A 25 8.91 2.51 -0.47
C LYS A 25 8.66 1.48 0.61
N LYS A 26 7.38 1.16 0.89
CA LYS A 26 7.04 0.09 1.83
C LYS A 26 7.55 -1.25 1.36
N LEU A 27 7.40 -1.60 0.09
CA LEU A 27 7.96 -2.83 -0.44
C LEU A 27 9.48 -2.91 -0.27
N LYS A 28 10.22 -1.85 -0.59
CA LYS A 28 11.69 -1.79 -0.42
C LYS A 28 12.13 -1.97 1.04
N ASP A 29 11.41 -1.36 1.98
CA ASP A 29 11.68 -1.52 3.42
C ASP A 29 11.56 -2.99 3.88
N PHE A 30 10.73 -3.80 3.21
CA PHE A 30 10.47 -5.19 3.59
C PHE A 30 11.37 -6.20 2.86
N THR A 31 11.63 -6.01 1.57
CA THR A 31 12.40 -6.96 0.75
C THR A 31 13.91 -6.71 0.78
N LEU A 32 14.34 -5.56 1.33
CA LEU A 32 15.73 -5.06 1.25
C LEU A 32 16.21 -4.88 -0.21
N ASP A 33 15.29 -4.83 -1.16
CA ASP A 33 15.57 -4.62 -2.58
C ASP A 33 15.30 -3.15 -2.95
N ASP A 34 16.37 -2.43 -3.26
CA ASP A 34 16.30 -1.01 -3.63
C ASP A 34 15.76 -0.79 -5.06
N ASP A 35 15.65 -1.83 -5.89
CA ASP A 35 15.32 -1.76 -7.32
C ASP A 35 13.89 -2.24 -7.64
N ILE A 36 12.96 -2.16 -6.68
CA ILE A 36 11.54 -2.45 -6.92
C ILE A 36 10.88 -1.40 -7.82
N ASP A 37 10.24 -1.88 -8.89
CA ASP A 37 9.41 -1.14 -9.84
C ASP A 37 7.93 -1.60 -9.75
N GLU A 38 6.99 -0.83 -10.31
CA GLU A 38 5.57 -1.24 -10.37
C GLU A 38 5.37 -2.60 -11.08
N SER A 39 6.25 -2.95 -12.03
CA SER A 39 6.20 -4.22 -12.77
C SER A 39 6.75 -5.43 -11.99
N THR A 40 7.38 -5.23 -10.83
CA THR A 40 7.96 -6.30 -10.03
C THR A 40 6.88 -7.26 -9.54
N LEU A 41 7.07 -8.56 -9.79
CA LEU A 41 6.23 -9.63 -9.27
C LEU A 41 6.51 -9.83 -7.77
N ILE A 42 5.46 -10.03 -6.98
CA ILE A 42 5.55 -10.19 -5.54
C ILE A 42 5.28 -11.65 -5.19
N GLU A 43 6.18 -12.26 -4.42
CA GLU A 43 5.95 -13.62 -3.92
C GLU A 43 4.80 -13.62 -2.89
N SER A 44 3.94 -14.64 -2.94
CA SER A 44 2.71 -14.70 -2.12
C SER A 44 2.96 -14.71 -0.60
N ILE A 45 4.15 -15.10 -0.15
CA ILE A 45 4.53 -15.04 1.27
C ILE A 45 4.85 -13.60 1.68
N GLU A 46 5.52 -12.84 0.81
CA GLU A 46 5.92 -11.46 1.10
C GLU A 46 4.69 -10.54 1.10
N ILE A 47 3.75 -10.73 0.16
CA ILE A 47 2.56 -9.89 0.02
C ILE A 47 1.63 -9.95 1.25
N MET A 48 1.54 -11.09 1.94
CA MET A 48 0.67 -11.19 3.12
C MET A 48 1.12 -10.30 4.28
N THR A 49 2.42 -10.08 4.43
CA THR A 49 2.97 -9.26 5.52
C THR A 49 2.88 -7.76 5.24
N LEU A 50 2.70 -7.38 3.96
CA LEU A 50 2.62 -6.00 3.50
C LEU A 50 1.23 -5.37 3.65
N ARG A 51 0.18 -6.20 3.76
CA ARG A 51 -1.20 -5.74 3.79
C ARG A 51 -1.47 -4.75 4.91
N GLU A 52 -1.25 -5.17 6.16
CA GLU A 52 -1.56 -4.35 7.34
C GLU A 52 -0.79 -3.01 7.32
N PRO A 53 0.53 -2.96 7.04
CA PRO A 53 1.26 -1.71 6.87
C PRO A 53 0.66 -0.78 5.81
N ILE A 54 0.27 -1.31 4.66
CA ILE A 54 -0.31 -0.55 3.55
C ILE A 54 -1.70 -0.04 3.92
N GLU A 55 -2.59 -0.91 4.38
CA GLU A 55 -3.93 -0.55 4.85
C GLU A 55 -3.89 0.55 5.92
N LYS A 56 -2.98 0.41 6.89
CA LYS A 56 -2.78 1.41 7.95
C LYS A 56 -2.20 2.73 7.42
N ARG A 57 -1.25 2.68 6.49
CA ARG A 57 -0.62 3.86 5.87
C ARG A 57 -1.64 4.71 5.12
N PHE A 58 -2.49 4.06 4.32
CA PHE A 58 -3.48 4.76 3.52
C PHE A 58 -4.82 4.91 4.25
N GLY A 59 -5.01 4.29 5.42
CA GLY A 59 -6.28 4.32 6.15
C GLY A 59 -7.40 3.69 5.33
N LEU A 60 -7.15 2.52 4.75
CA LEU A 60 -8.07 1.78 3.90
C LEU A 60 -8.15 0.32 4.33
N PHE A 61 -9.12 -0.41 3.76
CA PHE A 61 -9.27 -1.85 3.96
C PHE A 61 -9.42 -2.51 2.60
N ILE A 62 -8.58 -3.51 2.32
CA ILE A 62 -8.60 -4.30 1.08
C ILE A 62 -9.18 -5.66 1.44
N MET A 63 -10.12 -6.18 0.65
CA MET A 63 -10.70 -7.50 0.92
C MET A 63 -9.69 -8.63 0.62
N ASN A 64 -9.82 -9.78 1.28
CA ASN A 64 -8.86 -10.89 1.13
C ASN A 64 -8.79 -11.41 -0.31
N ASP A 65 -9.94 -11.59 -0.95
CA ASP A 65 -10.06 -12.02 -2.35
C ASP A 65 -9.32 -11.06 -3.29
N VAL A 66 -9.51 -9.75 -3.10
CA VAL A 66 -8.79 -8.73 -3.87
C VAL A 66 -7.29 -8.78 -3.60
N TRP A 67 -6.88 -8.96 -2.34
CA TRP A 67 -5.46 -8.98 -1.95
C TRP A 67 -4.72 -10.21 -2.49
N GLU A 68 -5.34 -11.39 -2.44
CA GLU A 68 -4.79 -12.65 -2.94
C GLU A 68 -4.64 -12.66 -4.47
N ASP A 69 -5.43 -11.84 -5.18
CA ASP A 69 -5.35 -11.68 -6.64
C ASP A 69 -4.24 -10.72 -7.09
N LEU A 70 -3.61 -9.95 -6.19
CA LEU A 70 -2.55 -9.00 -6.52
C LEU A 70 -1.23 -9.74 -6.78
N LYS A 71 -0.60 -9.48 -7.93
CA LYS A 71 0.62 -10.18 -8.36
C LYS A 71 1.81 -9.26 -8.49
N THR A 72 1.56 -7.97 -8.72
CA THR A 72 2.58 -6.96 -8.94
C THR A 72 2.42 -5.78 -7.99
N VAL A 73 3.48 -5.01 -7.85
CA VAL A 73 3.45 -3.73 -7.12
C VAL A 73 2.44 -2.77 -7.76
N GLY A 74 2.36 -2.75 -9.08
CA GLY A 74 1.37 -1.98 -9.83
C GLY A 74 -0.06 -2.38 -9.50
N ASP A 75 -0.36 -3.67 -9.27
CA ASP A 75 -1.68 -4.11 -8.84
C ASP A 75 -2.06 -3.53 -7.46
N ILE A 76 -1.10 -3.49 -6.53
CA ILE A 76 -1.27 -2.86 -5.22
C ILE A 76 -1.56 -1.37 -5.38
N VAL A 77 -0.73 -0.64 -6.14
CA VAL A 77 -0.88 0.79 -6.39
C VAL A 77 -2.24 1.10 -7.01
N ASN A 78 -2.62 0.38 -8.06
CA ASN A 78 -3.90 0.56 -8.75
C ASN A 78 -5.09 0.23 -7.84
N THR A 79 -4.97 -0.76 -6.96
CA THR A 79 -6.03 -1.10 -6.00
C THR A 79 -6.22 -0.01 -4.96
N ILE A 80 -5.11 0.50 -4.39
CA ILE A 80 -5.14 1.61 -3.44
C ILE A 80 -5.75 2.86 -4.10
N GLU A 81 -5.31 3.19 -5.32
CA GLU A 81 -5.83 4.33 -6.09
C GLU A 81 -7.33 4.21 -6.29
N LYS A 82 -7.82 3.07 -6.78
CA LYS A 82 -9.26 2.83 -6.98
C LYS A 82 -10.06 3.02 -5.69
N ILE A 83 -9.58 2.51 -4.56
CA ILE A 83 -10.25 2.67 -3.27
C ILE A 83 -10.25 4.15 -2.85
N MET A 84 -9.12 4.83 -2.99
CA MET A 84 -8.96 6.24 -2.63
C MET A 84 -9.84 7.17 -3.47
N VAL A 85 -9.95 6.91 -4.78
CA VAL A 85 -10.88 7.60 -5.69
C VAL A 85 -12.32 7.36 -5.27
N ASN A 86 -12.71 6.10 -5.01
CA ASN A 86 -14.07 5.76 -4.58
C ASN A 86 -14.45 6.41 -3.24
N GLN A 87 -13.46 6.69 -2.38
CA GLN A 87 -13.63 7.39 -1.11
C GLN A 87 -13.58 8.93 -1.25
N ASN A 88 -13.47 9.49 -2.47
CA ASN A 88 -13.27 10.92 -2.75
C ASN A 88 -12.05 11.53 -2.04
N ARG A 89 -10.99 10.74 -1.83
CA ARG A 89 -9.75 11.19 -1.15
C ARG A 89 -8.70 11.73 -2.11
N ILE A 90 -8.77 11.33 -3.38
CA ILE A 90 -7.98 11.84 -4.50
C ILE A 90 -8.87 11.95 -5.74
N VAL A 91 -8.45 12.75 -6.72
CA VAL A 91 -9.14 12.90 -8.02
C VAL A 91 -8.46 11.97 -9.04
N ALA A 92 -9.26 11.20 -9.77
CA ALA A 92 -8.82 10.31 -10.84
C ALA A 92 -8.36 11.06 -12.09
#